data_AF-A0A9P1KJX1-F1
#
_entry.id   AF-A0A9P1KJX1-F1
#
_cell.length_a   1.000
_cell.length_b   1.000
_cell.length_c   1.000
_cell.angle_alpha   90.00
_cell.angle_beta   90.00
_cell.angle_gamma   90.00
#
_symmetry.space_group_name_H-M   'P 1'
#
loop_
_entity.id
_entity.type
_entity.pdbx_description
1 polymer ?
#
loop_
_entity_poly.entity_id
_entity_poly.type
_entity_poly.pdbx_seq_one_letter_code
_entity_poly.pdbx_strand_id
1 'polypeptide(L)'
;MIVADKPAESWTDEDATGFEIKLSDIARRFKNLEALQKEVAAKGEGFEARRITVTRPDGKETHGIVWSDRESQGKIEALVEEILQKPILRDNPQLQQAFVAKLTERVLAATSPENIPQMQRKRETLKPEADQISVN
;
A
#
# COMPACT_ATOMS: atom_id res chain seq x y z
N MET A 1 -28.24 19.43 -9.12
CA MET A 1 -28.01 18.29 -8.22
C MET A 1 -26.63 17.72 -8.54
N ILE A 2 -25.70 17.66 -7.56
CA ILE A 2 -24.22 17.63 -7.72
C ILE A 2 -23.65 16.55 -8.68
N VAL A 3 -24.44 15.56 -9.10
CA VAL A 3 -23.97 14.44 -9.93
C VAL A 3 -24.51 14.47 -11.38
N ALA A 4 -25.72 15.00 -11.60
CA ALA A 4 -26.39 15.00 -12.91
C ALA A 4 -26.90 16.40 -13.35
N ASP A 5 -26.69 17.44 -12.52
CA ASP A 5 -27.08 18.85 -12.72
C ASP A 5 -28.57 19.13 -13.01
N LYS A 6 -29.40 18.09 -13.10
CA LYS A 6 -30.85 18.13 -13.31
C LYS A 6 -31.61 17.54 -12.11
N PRO A 7 -32.86 17.96 -11.85
CA PRO A 7 -33.73 17.30 -10.86
C PRO A 7 -34.03 15.85 -11.30
N ALA A 8 -34.19 14.95 -10.33
CA ALA A 8 -34.44 13.53 -10.60
C ALA A 8 -35.71 13.29 -11.44
N GLU A 9 -36.70 14.17 -11.30
CA GLU A 9 -37.96 14.14 -12.05
C GLU A 9 -37.78 14.35 -13.57
N SER A 10 -36.64 14.93 -14.00
CA SER A 10 -36.35 15.19 -15.42
C SER A 10 -35.25 14.28 -15.98
N TRP A 11 -34.97 13.16 -15.32
CA TRP A 11 -33.93 12.23 -15.75
C TRP A 11 -34.41 11.36 -16.90
N THR A 12 -33.54 11.20 -17.90
CA THR A 12 -33.64 10.10 -18.86
C THR A 12 -32.94 8.85 -18.32
N ASP A 13 -33.14 7.70 -18.99
CA ASP A 13 -32.40 6.47 -18.68
C ASP A 13 -30.87 6.65 -18.80
N GLU A 14 -30.44 7.51 -19.72
CA GLU A 14 -29.04 7.90 -19.89
C GLU A 14 -28.54 8.73 -18.70
N ASP A 15 -29.34 9.69 -18.22
CA ASP A 15 -29.01 10.47 -17.02
C ASP A 15 -28.91 9.56 -15.78
N ALA A 16 -29.80 8.56 -15.65
CA ALA A 16 -29.77 7.57 -14.57
C ALA A 16 -28.51 6.68 -14.62
N THR A 17 -28.17 6.15 -15.80
CA THR A 17 -26.95 5.34 -16.00
C THR A 17 -25.70 6.15 -15.71
N GLY A 18 -25.63 7.40 -16.21
CA GLY A 18 -24.53 8.31 -15.95
C GLY A 18 -24.40 8.66 -14.47
N PHE A 19 -25.52 8.79 -13.76
CA PHE A 19 -25.55 9.00 -12.32
C PHE A 19 -24.97 7.80 -11.56
N GLU A 20 -25.36 6.57 -11.88
CA GLU A 20 -24.86 5.35 -11.20
C GLU A 20 -23.34 5.21 -11.31
N ILE A 21 -22.78 5.47 -12.49
CA ILE A 21 -21.33 5.43 -12.72
C ILE A 21 -20.62 6.48 -11.86
N LYS A 22 -21.11 7.72 -11.88
CA LYS A 22 -20.52 8.83 -11.11
C LYS A 22 -20.65 8.59 -9.62
N LEU A 23 -21.80 8.11 -9.15
CA LEU A 23 -22.03 7.79 -7.74
C LEU A 23 -21.09 6.68 -7.28
N SER A 24 -20.89 5.65 -8.10
CA SER A 24 -19.96 4.56 -7.80
C SER A 24 -18.52 5.07 -7.64
N ASP A 25 -18.08 5.98 -8.51
CA ASP A 25 -16.77 6.60 -8.40
C ASP A 25 -16.64 7.47 -7.12
N ILE A 26 -17.66 8.28 -6.82
CA ILE A 26 -17.70 9.10 -5.60
C ILE A 26 -17.65 8.20 -4.36
N ALA A 27 -18.49 7.16 -4.30
CA ALA A 27 -18.53 6.22 -3.18
C ALA A 27 -17.17 5.54 -2.97
N ARG A 28 -16.47 5.17 -4.05
CA ARG A 28 -15.11 4.61 -3.99
C ARG A 28 -14.10 5.61 -3.41
N ARG A 29 -14.14 6.87 -3.84
CA ARG A 29 -13.26 7.93 -3.28
C ARG A 29 -13.53 8.17 -1.80
N PHE A 30 -14.80 8.21 -1.38
CA PHE A 30 -15.18 8.35 0.02
C PHE A 30 -14.66 7.19 0.87
N LYS A 31 -14.82 5.94 0.42
CA LYS A 31 -14.26 4.77 1.12
C LYS A 31 -12.73 4.85 1.28
N ASN A 32 -12.04 5.35 0.25
CA ASN A 32 -10.58 5.54 0.32
C ASN A 32 -10.18 6.63 1.31
N LEU A 33 -10.91 7.74 1.36
CA LEU A 33 -10.68 8.83 2.32
C LEU A 33 -11.03 8.45 3.75
N GLU A 34 -12.15 7.75 3.96
CA GLU A 34 -12.57 7.27 5.28
C GLU A 34 -11.52 6.32 5.87
N ALA A 35 -10.96 5.43 5.04
CA ALA A 35 -9.88 4.55 5.44
C ALA A 35 -8.61 5.32 5.89
N LEU A 36 -8.33 6.47 5.28
CA LEU A 36 -7.22 7.35 5.70
C LEU A 36 -7.57 8.13 6.96
N GLN A 37 -8.80 8.64 7.10
CA GLN A 37 -9.22 9.49 8.22
C GLN A 37 -9.16 8.76 9.56
N LYS A 38 -9.69 7.52 9.63
CA LYS A 38 -9.69 6.71 10.87
C LYS A 38 -8.28 6.54 11.44
N GLU A 39 -7.33 6.48 10.55
CA GLU A 39 -5.95 6.18 10.82
C GLU A 39 -5.17 7.46 11.14
N VAL A 40 -5.39 8.56 10.41
CA VAL A 40 -4.75 9.87 10.68
C VAL A 40 -5.15 10.38 12.07
N ALA A 41 -6.43 10.19 12.44
CA ALA A 41 -6.93 10.54 13.76
C ALA A 41 -6.20 9.80 14.91
N ALA A 42 -5.61 8.62 14.65
CA ALA A 42 -4.87 7.86 15.65
C ALA A 42 -3.42 8.32 15.86
N LYS A 43 -2.84 9.09 14.91
CA LYS A 43 -1.40 9.45 14.88
C LYS A 43 -1.11 10.93 15.12
N GLY A 44 -2.06 11.83 14.82
CA GLY A 44 -1.92 13.28 15.05
C GLY A 44 -1.33 14.07 13.87
N GLU A 45 -1.13 15.37 14.06
CA GLU A 45 -0.64 16.29 13.02
C GLU A 45 0.85 16.03 12.66
N GLY A 46 1.23 16.30 11.41
CA GLY A 46 2.61 16.19 10.93
C GLY A 46 3.00 14.87 10.23
N PHE A 47 2.05 13.95 10.05
CA PHE A 47 2.23 12.71 9.31
C PHE A 47 1.43 12.72 8.00
N GLU A 48 2.07 12.31 6.90
CA GLU A 48 1.37 12.01 5.65
C GLU A 48 1.01 10.53 5.61
N ALA A 49 -0.30 10.24 5.46
CA ALA A 49 -0.81 8.89 5.27
C ALA A 49 -1.08 8.64 3.78
N ARG A 50 -0.54 7.55 3.24
CA ARG A 50 -0.84 7.11 1.87
C ARG A 50 -1.37 5.69 1.90
N ARG A 51 -2.50 5.46 1.22
CA ARG A 51 -3.05 4.12 1.01
C ARG A 51 -2.48 3.54 -0.28
N ILE A 52 -1.92 2.35 -0.18
CA ILE A 52 -1.42 1.55 -1.30
C ILE A 52 -2.36 0.36 -1.48
N THR A 53 -2.80 0.12 -2.71
CA THR A 53 -3.56 -1.07 -3.09
C THR A 53 -2.83 -1.76 -4.23
N VAL A 54 -2.58 -3.06 -4.08
CA VAL A 54 -2.03 -3.91 -5.14
C VAL A 54 -3.00 -5.04 -5.42
N THR A 55 -3.44 -5.11 -6.67
CA THR A 55 -4.24 -6.22 -7.20
C THR A 55 -3.28 -7.21 -7.87
N ARG A 56 -3.29 -8.44 -7.39
CA ARG A 56 -2.46 -9.53 -7.92
C ARG A 56 -3.12 -10.18 -9.14
N PRO A 57 -2.36 -10.93 -9.96
CA PRO A 57 -2.92 -11.66 -11.10
C PRO A 57 -3.99 -12.70 -10.73
N ASP A 58 -4.00 -13.18 -9.48
CA ASP A 58 -5.02 -14.11 -8.95
C ASP A 58 -6.32 -13.39 -8.53
N GLY A 59 -6.42 -12.07 -8.76
CA GLY A 59 -7.56 -11.25 -8.39
C GLY A 59 -7.60 -10.83 -6.92
N LYS A 60 -6.64 -11.25 -6.08
CA LYS A 60 -6.59 -10.83 -4.68
C LYS A 60 -6.02 -9.43 -4.56
N GLU A 61 -6.66 -8.62 -3.73
CA GLU A 61 -6.18 -7.29 -3.38
C GLU A 61 -5.46 -7.30 -2.05
N THR A 62 -4.36 -6.55 -1.95
CA THR A 62 -3.67 -6.27 -0.70
C THR A 62 -3.62 -4.77 -0.52
N HIS A 63 -4.07 -4.30 0.64
CA HIS A 63 -4.09 -2.89 0.99
C HIS A 63 -3.15 -2.65 2.17
N GLY A 64 -2.43 -1.53 2.14
CA GLY A 64 -1.60 -1.07 3.25
C GLY A 64 -1.68 0.45 3.37
N ILE A 65 -1.54 0.95 4.60
CA ILE A 65 -1.40 2.38 4.87
C ILE A 65 0.05 2.61 5.27
N VAL A 66 0.71 3.51 4.54
CA VAL A 66 2.09 3.91 4.78
C VAL A 66 2.09 5.27 5.45
N TRP A 67 2.86 5.37 6.51
CA TRP A 67 3.11 6.60 7.26
C TRP A 67 4.49 7.11 6.93
N SER A 68 4.61 8.39 6.61
CA SER A 68 5.90 9.07 6.60
C SER A 68 5.78 10.36 7.40
N ASP A 69 6.70 10.54 8.35
CA ASP A 69 6.95 11.86 8.91
C ASP A 69 7.76 12.70 7.90
N ARG A 70 7.79 14.01 8.11
CA ARG A 70 8.44 14.96 7.21
C ARG A 70 9.96 14.79 7.14
N GLU A 71 10.60 14.28 8.19
CA GLU A 71 12.05 14.05 8.24
C GLU A 71 12.44 12.80 7.43
N SER A 72 11.65 11.73 7.51
CA SER A 72 11.84 10.49 6.77
C SER A 72 11.52 10.65 5.29
N GLN A 73 10.60 11.55 4.93
CA GLN A 73 10.22 11.79 3.53
C GLN A 73 11.41 12.20 2.65
N GLY A 74 12.26 13.13 3.10
CA GLY A 74 13.44 13.54 2.33
C GLY A 74 14.47 12.43 2.14
N LYS A 75 14.67 11.60 3.18
CA LYS A 75 15.56 10.43 3.12
C LYS A 75 15.03 9.37 2.15
N ILE A 76 13.72 9.13 2.15
CA ILE A 76 13.05 8.19 1.24
C ILE A 76 13.13 8.69 -0.20
N GLU A 77 12.89 9.98 -0.45
CA GLU A 77 12.97 10.58 -1.79
C GLU A 77 14.37 10.40 -2.39
N ALA A 78 15.41 10.72 -1.62
CA ALA A 78 16.79 10.54 -2.07
C ALA A 78 17.12 9.07 -2.39
N LEU A 79 16.60 8.13 -1.58
CA LEU A 79 16.79 6.70 -1.82
C LEU A 79 16.04 6.22 -3.08
N VAL A 80 14.83 6.73 -3.32
CA VAL A 80 14.06 6.43 -4.54
C VAL A 80 14.85 6.88 -5.76
N GLU A 81 15.35 8.11 -5.76
CA GLU A 81 16.17 8.63 -6.86
C GLU A 81 17.43 7.80 -7.07
N GLU A 82 18.17 7.46 -6.00
CA GLU A 82 19.37 6.62 -6.09
C GLU A 82 19.06 5.26 -6.75
N ILE A 83 17.96 4.61 -6.34
CA ILE A 83 17.57 3.31 -6.87
C ILE A 83 17.17 3.43 -8.34
N LEU A 84 16.39 4.46 -8.70
CA LEU A 84 15.95 4.68 -10.08
C LEU A 84 17.12 5.01 -11.02
N GLN A 85 18.22 5.58 -10.52
CA GLN A 85 19.43 5.81 -11.31
C GLN A 85 20.26 4.54 -11.59
N LYS A 86 19.90 3.37 -11.03
CA LYS A 86 20.63 2.13 -11.33
C LYS A 86 20.53 1.78 -12.82
N PRO A 87 21.61 1.27 -13.46
CA PRO A 87 21.65 1.04 -14.91
C PRO A 87 20.51 0.19 -15.47
N ILE A 88 20.01 -0.77 -14.69
CA ILE A 88 18.89 -1.64 -15.08
C ILE A 88 17.52 -0.92 -15.06
N LEU A 89 17.40 0.20 -14.34
CA LEU A 89 16.14 0.93 -14.12
C LEU A 89 16.08 2.28 -14.82
N ARG A 90 17.20 3.01 -14.94
CA ARG A 90 17.25 4.44 -15.32
C ARG A 90 16.45 4.81 -16.58
N ASP A 91 16.48 3.95 -17.61
CA ASP A 91 15.84 4.20 -18.89
C ASP A 91 14.82 3.11 -19.27
N ASN A 92 14.30 2.39 -18.27
CA ASN A 92 13.36 1.29 -18.51
C ASN A 92 12.10 1.41 -17.62
N PRO A 93 11.08 2.17 -18.07
CA PRO A 93 9.84 2.38 -17.32
C PRO A 93 9.12 1.07 -16.95
N GLN A 94 9.20 0.04 -17.80
CA GLN A 94 8.57 -1.26 -17.55
C GLN A 94 9.28 -1.97 -16.37
N LEU A 95 10.61 -1.93 -16.31
CA LEU A 95 11.35 -2.49 -15.19
C LEU A 95 11.19 -1.66 -13.91
N GLN A 96 11.04 -0.34 -14.01
CA GLN A 96 10.70 0.50 -12.86
C GLN A 96 9.33 0.11 -12.27
N GLN A 97 8.31 -0.05 -13.12
CA GLN A 97 6.98 -0.49 -12.69
C GLN A 97 7.01 -1.90 -12.08
N ALA A 98 7.74 -2.83 -12.71
CA ALA A 98 7.93 -4.17 -12.18
C ALA A 98 8.66 -4.16 -10.82
N PHE A 99 9.66 -3.29 -10.66
CA PHE A 99 10.36 -3.09 -9.40
C PHE A 99 9.41 -2.60 -8.30
N VAL A 100 8.60 -1.57 -8.57
CA VAL A 100 7.61 -1.04 -7.61
C VAL A 100 6.59 -2.10 -7.23
N ALA A 101 6.06 -2.86 -8.19
CA ALA A 101 5.13 -3.95 -7.92
C ALA A 101 5.76 -5.01 -7.01
N LYS A 102 6.99 -5.46 -7.32
CA LYS A 102 7.70 -6.47 -6.52
C LYS A 102 8.10 -5.98 -5.14
N LEU A 103 8.53 -4.73 -5.01
CA LEU A 103 8.83 -4.12 -3.72
C LEU A 103 7.57 -4.06 -2.85
N THR A 104 6.46 -3.63 -3.43
CA THR A 104 5.19 -3.51 -2.71
C THR A 104 4.67 -4.87 -2.27
N GLU A 105 4.70 -5.89 -3.14
CA GLU A 105 4.36 -7.27 -2.78
C GLU A 105 5.21 -7.76 -1.60
N ARG A 106 6.53 -7.53 -1.63
CA ARG A 106 7.44 -7.98 -0.57
C ARG A 106 7.18 -7.27 0.76
N VAL A 107 6.98 -5.96 0.75
CA VAL A 107 6.77 -5.15 1.95
C VAL A 107 5.40 -5.45 2.58
N LEU A 108 4.35 -5.56 1.76
CA LEU A 108 2.99 -5.85 2.24
C LEU A 108 2.82 -7.31 2.66
N ALA A 109 3.50 -8.26 2.02
CA ALA A 109 3.52 -9.64 2.50
C ALA A 109 4.17 -9.76 3.89
N ALA A 110 5.24 -9.00 4.16
CA ALA A 110 5.91 -9.00 5.46
C ALA A 110 5.08 -8.35 6.59
N THR A 111 4.13 -7.48 6.25
CA THR A 111 3.26 -6.76 7.20
C THR A 111 1.87 -7.40 7.37
N SER A 112 1.55 -8.46 6.61
CA SER A 112 0.33 -9.24 6.82
C SER A 112 0.42 -10.09 8.10
N PRO A 113 -0.60 -10.09 8.97
CA PRO A 113 -0.60 -10.84 10.24
C PRO A 113 -0.43 -12.36 10.06
N GLU A 114 -0.66 -12.91 8.85
CA GLU A 114 -0.43 -14.33 8.55
C GLU A 114 1.06 -14.73 8.53
N ASN A 115 2.00 -13.80 8.32
CA ASN A 115 3.44 -14.10 8.21
C ASN A 115 4.24 -13.90 9.52
N ILE A 116 3.61 -13.36 10.57
CA ILE A 116 4.21 -13.19 11.89
C ILE A 116 4.71 -14.51 12.51
N PRO A 117 4.11 -15.71 12.30
CA PRO A 117 4.61 -16.93 12.93
C PRO A 117 5.87 -17.51 12.27
N GLN A 118 6.15 -17.20 10.99
CA GLN A 118 7.24 -17.87 10.27
C GLN A 118 8.62 -17.26 10.52
N MET A 119 8.70 -15.96 10.85
CA MET A 119 9.98 -15.29 11.09
C MET A 119 10.58 -15.62 12.47
N GLN A 120 9.75 -16.05 13.43
CA GLN A 120 10.21 -16.52 14.74
C GLN A 120 10.81 -17.94 14.68
N ARG A 121 10.19 -18.87 13.93
CA ARG A 121 10.69 -20.25 13.81
C ARG A 121 12.07 -20.37 13.16
N LYS A 122 12.41 -19.51 12.20
CA LYS A 122 13.71 -19.56 11.52
C LYS A 122 14.88 -19.03 12.37
N ARG A 123 14.60 -18.27 13.44
CA ARG A 123 15.62 -17.79 14.38
C ARG A 123 15.91 -18.80 15.50
N GLU A 124 14.94 -19.64 15.85
CA GLU A 124 15.13 -20.67 16.89
C GLU A 124 15.95 -21.87 16.38
N THR A 125 15.91 -22.19 15.09
CA THR A 125 16.64 -23.33 14.50
C THR A 125 18.13 -23.06 14.19
N LEU A 126 18.64 -21.86 14.50
CA LEU A 126 20.02 -21.44 14.23
C LEU A 126 20.79 -21.02 15.51
N LYS A 127 20.47 -21.63 16.65
CA LYS A 127 21.41 -21.61 17.80
C LYS A 127 22.41 -22.77 17.62
N PRO A 128 23.73 -22.50 17.57
CA PRO A 128 24.73 -23.54 17.45
C PRO A 128 24.80 -24.36 18.74
N GLU A 129 24.79 -25.67 18.58
CA GLU A 129 25.10 -26.67 19.60
C GLU A 129 26.62 -26.61 19.88
N ALA A 130 27.03 -25.67 20.72
CA ALA A 130 28.39 -25.55 21.22
C ALA A 130 28.32 -25.22 22.71
N ASP A 131 28.27 -26.27 23.53
CA ASP A 131 28.99 -26.35 24.81
C ASP A 131 28.54 -27.61 25.57
N GLN A 132 29.06 -28.77 25.17
CA GLN A 132 29.29 -29.89 26.08
C GLN A 132 30.69 -30.46 25.80
N ILE A 133 31.70 -29.69 26.20
CA ILE A 133 33.04 -30.22 26.45
C ILE A 133 33.43 -29.85 27.90
N SER A 134 33.62 -30.91 28.67
CA SER A 134 34.51 -31.06 29.83
C SER A 134 33.98 -30.94 31.27
N VAL A 135 33.92 -32.14 31.88
CA VAL A 135 34.61 -32.57 33.12
C VAL A 135 34.00 -32.15 34.45
N ASN A 136 33.37 -33.11 35.14
CA ASN A 136 34.01 -33.90 36.21
C ASN A 136 33.27 -35.22 36.45
#